data_AF-A0A812C3U7-F1
#
_entry.id   AF-A0A812C3U7-F1
#
_cell.length_a   1.000
_cell.length_b   1.000
_cell.length_c   1.000
_cell.angle_alpha   90.00
_cell.angle_beta   90.00
_cell.angle_gamma   90.00
#
_symmetry.space_group_name_H-M   'P 1'
#
loop_
_entity.id
_entity.type
_entity.pdbx_description
1 polymer ?
#
loop_
_entity_poly.entity_id
_entity_poly.type
_entity_poly.pdbx_seq_one_letter_code
_entity_poly.pdbx_strand_id
1 'polypeptide(L)'
;MFGGLHIEMTALKSIGSMRADCGRTNAFAEVDVASSGTADSFLSATNVTKTRQAHQVTECSLFQLLKKVYSSYLAEHSDGDEEASSFVEWWDSRKKESAQFAFWFSILNMELTILTLVRAFREGNFNLYRESLSELIPYLFANNNANYARWLPIHLRDMISLEKQYSEVAREFHNGNFVVHKTDRKFSAMAIDQAHEQNNAVIKGDGGAVGLTEDPSALRRWMVAGPEISKFVADYEAVSGSKEAKKGSHHHEQSPTAQTAFFEKVQRLTSVIEEMGNPFSEESTDLLSLDTKDIADPIATLLVASHLEEGKEQFQTFHKHKVSQHFYQPIKRNNKDFFKTSTDPTEKSETQLLKEDCQLFSRLFISCQSRGCDLPEFFKHENQSFPPPLSKRGKLHVATKSDLVDVLQTKVELPDTKPETDVLIVDGAFLVNTVTPRTPKTFEEYARQDILPKVQYYSNNYKRTYIIFDVYHESSLKFEARSKRGKAIRRRVTAKSKTPTN
;
A
#
# COMPACT_ATOMS: atom_id res chain seq x y z
N MET A 1 10.72 -24.91 -16.90
CA MET A 1 10.98 -23.97 -15.78
C MET A 1 10.10 -22.75 -15.97
N PHE A 2 9.40 -22.29 -14.93
CA PHE A 2 8.62 -21.03 -14.98
C PHE A 2 9.53 -19.83 -15.30
N GLY A 3 9.00 -18.81 -15.99
CA GLY A 3 9.77 -17.61 -16.33
C GLY A 3 10.19 -16.81 -15.11
N GLY A 4 11.50 -16.69 -14.87
CA GLY A 4 12.06 -16.03 -13.69
C GLY A 4 11.82 -14.53 -13.67
N LEU A 5 11.89 -13.86 -14.83
CA LEU A 5 11.55 -12.43 -14.95
C LEU A 5 10.11 -12.18 -14.51
N HIS A 6 9.20 -13.04 -14.95
CA HIS A 6 7.77 -12.86 -14.67
C HIS A 6 7.41 -13.19 -13.21
N ILE A 7 8.13 -14.11 -12.58
CA ILE A 7 8.04 -14.33 -11.12
C ILE A 7 8.46 -13.05 -10.40
N GLU A 8 9.63 -12.49 -10.73
CA GLU A 8 10.11 -11.23 -10.13
C GLU A 8 9.09 -10.09 -10.33
N MET A 9 8.62 -9.88 -11.56
CA MET A 9 7.59 -8.88 -11.87
C MET A 9 6.33 -9.06 -11.05
N THR A 10 5.87 -10.30 -10.89
CA THR A 10 4.66 -10.60 -10.11
C THR A 10 4.90 -10.30 -8.64
N ALA A 11 6.06 -10.65 -8.10
CA ALA A 11 6.41 -10.37 -6.72
C ALA A 11 6.50 -8.86 -6.45
N LEU A 12 7.12 -8.10 -7.36
CA LEU A 12 7.20 -6.63 -7.29
C LEU A 12 5.81 -5.98 -7.36
N LYS A 13 4.93 -6.45 -8.25
CA LYS A 13 3.52 -6.01 -8.30
C LYS A 13 2.75 -6.38 -7.04
N SER A 14 3.02 -7.55 -6.48
CA SER A 14 2.38 -8.05 -5.27
C SER A 14 2.67 -7.12 -4.08
N ILE A 15 3.95 -6.81 -3.84
CA ILE A 15 4.34 -5.89 -2.76
C ILE A 15 3.87 -4.45 -3.05
N GLY A 16 3.88 -4.03 -4.32
CA GLY A 16 3.33 -2.74 -4.73
C GLY A 16 1.85 -2.59 -4.35
N SER A 17 1.06 -3.65 -4.53
CA SER A 17 -0.37 -3.63 -4.17
C SER A 17 -0.63 -3.57 -2.66
N MET A 18 0.25 -4.14 -1.84
CA MET A 18 0.17 -4.06 -0.37
C MET A 18 0.52 -2.65 0.14
N ARG A 19 1.28 -1.89 -0.65
CA ARG A 19 1.75 -0.53 -0.35
C ARG A 19 0.88 0.57 -0.93
N ALA A 20 -0.23 0.22 -1.57
CA ALA A 20 -1.18 1.22 -2.04
C ALA A 20 -1.68 2.04 -0.85
N ASP A 21 -1.71 3.37 -1.02
CA ASP A 21 -2.28 4.32 -0.05
C ASP A 21 -1.59 4.38 1.34
N CYS A 22 -0.38 3.82 1.50
CA CYS A 22 0.39 3.92 2.76
C CYS A 22 1.24 5.19 2.90
N GLY A 23 1.09 6.14 1.97
CA GLY A 23 1.80 7.43 1.97
C GLY A 23 3.19 7.45 1.36
N ARG A 24 3.69 6.29 0.92
CA ARG A 24 5.05 6.13 0.42
C ARG A 24 5.31 6.82 -0.93
N THR A 25 4.32 6.90 -1.81
CA THR A 25 4.49 7.57 -3.12
C THR A 25 4.92 9.03 -2.94
N ASN A 26 4.39 9.70 -1.91
CA ASN A 26 4.80 11.05 -1.52
C ASN A 26 6.22 11.08 -0.94
N ALA A 27 6.61 10.09 -0.13
CA ALA A 27 7.99 9.96 0.32
C ALA A 27 8.98 9.78 -0.85
N PHE A 28 8.64 9.02 -1.90
CA PHE A 28 9.49 8.89 -3.09
C PHE A 28 9.57 10.17 -3.94
N ALA A 29 8.46 10.92 -4.01
CA ALA A 29 8.41 12.20 -4.71
C ALA A 29 9.23 13.29 -3.98
N GLU A 30 9.26 13.29 -2.65
CA GLU A 30 10.06 14.25 -1.85
C GLU A 30 11.58 13.96 -1.92
N VAL A 31 12.01 12.74 -2.28
CA VAL A 31 13.43 12.35 -2.32
C VAL A 31 14.07 12.57 -3.70
N ASP A 32 13.33 13.06 -4.70
CA ASP A 32 13.80 13.19 -6.11
C ASP A 32 14.31 11.85 -6.70
N VAL A 33 13.93 10.71 -6.09
CA VAL A 33 14.27 9.36 -6.57
C VAL A 33 13.48 9.04 -7.84
N ALA A 34 12.30 9.64 -7.97
CA ALA A 34 11.38 9.51 -9.08
C ALA A 34 10.38 10.68 -9.07
N SER A 35 10.03 11.22 -10.25
CA SER A 35 8.83 12.07 -10.38
C SER A 35 7.59 11.31 -9.91
N SER A 36 6.51 11.98 -9.50
CA SER A 36 5.27 11.32 -9.02
C SER A 36 4.77 10.22 -9.97
N GLY A 37 4.77 10.47 -11.29
CA GLY A 37 4.42 9.46 -12.31
C GLY A 37 5.43 8.30 -12.43
N THR A 38 6.69 8.54 -12.08
CA THR A 38 7.72 7.48 -12.03
C THR A 38 7.61 6.64 -10.75
N ALA A 39 7.19 7.23 -9.62
CA ALA A 39 6.98 6.51 -8.36
C ALA A 39 5.83 5.49 -8.47
N ASP A 40 4.74 5.87 -9.13
CA ASP A 40 3.61 4.96 -9.43
C ASP A 40 4.04 3.82 -10.37
N SER A 41 4.96 4.09 -11.30
CA SER A 41 5.50 3.05 -12.20
C SER A 41 6.28 1.96 -11.46
N PHE A 42 6.77 2.23 -10.25
CA PHE A 42 7.40 1.24 -9.38
C PHE A 42 6.39 0.30 -8.75
N LEU A 43 5.18 0.78 -8.42
CA LEU A 43 4.09 -0.06 -7.90
C LEU A 43 3.55 -1.02 -8.96
N SER A 44 3.51 -0.60 -10.23
CA SER A 44 3.06 -1.43 -11.35
C SER A 44 4.16 -2.31 -11.97
N ALA A 45 5.41 -2.19 -11.49
CA ALA A 45 6.59 -2.86 -12.02
C ALA A 45 6.75 -2.76 -13.55
N THR A 46 6.48 -1.58 -14.12
CA THR A 46 6.50 -1.36 -15.57
C THR A 46 7.93 -1.45 -16.14
N ASN A 47 8.94 -1.09 -15.34
CA ASN A 47 10.35 -1.29 -15.66
C ASN A 47 11.04 -2.05 -14.52
N VAL A 48 11.26 -3.35 -14.71
CA VAL A 48 11.79 -4.25 -13.66
C VAL A 48 13.10 -3.76 -13.07
N THR A 49 14.03 -3.26 -13.89
CA THR A 49 15.34 -2.80 -13.42
C THR A 49 15.20 -1.57 -12.52
N LYS A 50 14.43 -0.56 -12.93
CA LYS A 50 14.22 0.65 -12.12
C LYS A 50 13.43 0.34 -10.85
N THR A 51 12.38 -0.49 -10.96
CA THR A 51 11.59 -0.94 -9.81
C THR A 51 12.48 -1.67 -8.80
N ARG A 52 13.31 -2.63 -9.26
CA ARG A 52 14.26 -3.34 -8.40
C ARG A 52 15.19 -2.39 -7.66
N GLN A 53 15.77 -1.40 -8.34
CA GLN A 53 16.62 -0.39 -7.69
C GLN A 53 15.88 0.38 -6.59
N ALA A 54 14.62 0.78 -6.84
CA ALA A 54 13.80 1.46 -5.83
C ALA A 54 13.53 0.57 -4.61
N HIS A 55 13.28 -0.73 -4.82
CA HIS A 55 13.11 -1.70 -3.74
C HIS A 55 14.39 -1.92 -2.93
N GLN A 56 15.56 -2.01 -3.57
CA GLN A 56 16.85 -2.10 -2.88
C GLN A 56 17.10 -0.87 -1.99
N VAL A 57 16.83 0.33 -2.51
CA VAL A 57 16.97 1.57 -1.72
C VAL A 57 16.05 1.54 -0.51
N THR A 58 14.83 1.02 -0.68
CA THR A 58 13.87 0.96 0.43
C THR A 58 14.24 -0.04 1.49
N GLU A 59 14.60 -1.24 1.09
CA GLU A 59 14.97 -2.31 2.01
C GLU A 59 16.13 -1.85 2.90
N CYS A 60 17.15 -1.22 2.30
CA CYS A 60 18.24 -0.59 3.02
C CYS A 60 17.75 0.52 3.98
N SER A 61 16.88 1.44 3.54
CA SER A 61 16.37 2.52 4.39
C SER A 61 15.54 2.01 5.56
N LEU A 62 14.62 1.06 5.32
CA LEU A 62 13.81 0.44 6.37
C LEU A 62 14.69 -0.34 7.36
N PHE A 63 15.69 -1.07 6.88
CA PHE A 63 16.61 -1.79 7.75
C PHE A 63 17.46 -0.84 8.61
N GLN A 64 17.93 0.28 8.06
CA GLN A 64 18.64 1.32 8.82
C GLN A 64 17.74 1.92 9.92
N LEU A 65 16.49 2.24 9.59
CA LEU A 65 15.52 2.77 10.55
C LEU A 65 15.23 1.76 11.67
N LEU A 66 15.02 0.49 11.32
CA LEU A 66 14.82 -0.60 12.28
C LEU A 66 16.02 -0.75 13.21
N LYS A 67 17.25 -0.75 12.65
CA LYS A 67 18.49 -0.81 13.43
C LYS A 67 18.66 0.38 14.36
N LYS A 68 18.29 1.58 13.92
CA LYS A 68 18.36 2.79 14.74
C LYS A 68 17.46 2.67 15.98
N VAL A 69 16.22 2.19 15.83
CA VAL A 69 15.33 1.97 16.99
C VAL A 69 15.90 0.92 17.94
N TYR A 70 16.45 -0.18 17.41
CA TYR A 70 17.07 -1.20 18.25
C TYR A 70 18.31 -0.67 19.00
N SER A 71 19.13 0.17 18.37
CA SER A 71 20.25 0.82 19.04
C SER A 71 19.80 1.75 20.17
N SER A 72 18.71 2.49 20.00
CA SER A 72 18.10 3.28 21.08
C SER A 72 17.59 2.40 22.22
N TYR A 73 16.90 1.30 21.91
CA TYR A 73 16.47 0.30 22.90
C TYR A 73 17.66 -0.25 23.72
N LEU A 74 18.76 -0.61 23.07
CA LEU A 74 19.96 -1.09 23.76
C LEU A 74 20.58 -0.03 24.68
N ALA A 75 20.59 1.23 24.25
CA ALA A 75 21.12 2.33 25.06
C ALA A 75 20.26 2.63 26.30
N GLU A 76 18.94 2.42 26.22
CA GLU A 76 18.04 2.56 27.37
C GLU A 76 18.17 1.39 28.35
N HIS A 77 18.51 0.19 27.86
CA HIS A 77 18.65 -1.01 28.69
C HIS A 77 20.07 -1.20 29.25
N SER A 78 21.08 -0.47 28.75
CA SER A 78 22.44 -0.54 29.31
C SER A 78 22.56 0.05 30.71
N ASP A 79 21.56 0.83 31.14
CA ASP A 79 21.50 1.46 32.46
C ASP A 79 20.67 0.66 33.49
N GLY A 80 20.07 -0.47 33.09
CA GLY A 80 19.23 -1.34 33.93
C GLY A 80 19.90 -2.67 34.33
N ASP A 81 19.35 -3.34 35.36
CA ASP A 81 19.83 -4.65 35.84
C ASP A 81 19.35 -5.84 34.97
N GLU A 82 18.48 -5.62 33.98
CA GLU A 82 17.93 -6.67 33.10
C GLU A 82 18.70 -6.80 31.79
N GLU A 83 18.99 -8.04 31.38
CA GLU A 83 19.68 -8.33 30.11
C GLU A 83 18.81 -7.94 28.90
N ALA A 84 19.37 -7.13 28.00
CA ALA A 84 18.65 -6.69 26.80
C ALA A 84 18.33 -7.87 25.88
N SER A 85 17.10 -7.91 25.37
CA SER A 85 16.66 -8.95 24.43
C SER A 85 17.49 -8.92 23.15
N SER A 86 17.72 -10.09 22.54
CA SER A 86 18.41 -10.17 21.25
C SER A 86 17.59 -9.46 20.16
N PHE A 87 18.25 -9.10 19.05
CA PHE A 87 17.58 -8.41 17.93
C PHE A 87 16.35 -9.18 17.41
N VAL A 88 16.43 -10.52 17.41
CA VAL A 88 15.37 -11.42 16.92
C VAL A 88 14.25 -11.62 17.95
N GLU A 89 14.52 -11.50 19.24
CA GLU A 89 13.47 -11.55 20.25
C GLU A 89 12.76 -10.20 20.34
N TRP A 90 13.53 -9.11 20.25
CA TRP A 90 13.03 -7.74 20.35
C TRP A 90 11.99 -7.43 19.26
N TRP A 91 12.34 -7.59 17.98
CA TRP A 91 11.38 -7.33 16.89
C TRP A 91 10.18 -8.31 16.89
N ASP A 92 10.31 -9.51 17.50
CA ASP A 92 9.23 -10.50 17.64
C ASP A 92 8.22 -10.06 18.68
N SER A 93 8.67 -9.39 19.76
CA SER A 93 7.79 -8.70 20.70
C SER A 93 7.14 -7.48 20.05
N ARG A 94 7.93 -6.61 19.41
CA ARG A 94 7.43 -5.36 18.80
C ARG A 94 6.36 -5.58 17.73
N LYS A 95 6.46 -6.64 16.94
CA LYS A 95 5.42 -7.06 15.99
C LYS A 95 4.06 -7.32 16.64
N LYS A 96 4.03 -7.78 17.89
CA LYS A 96 2.78 -8.10 18.60
C LYS A 96 2.18 -6.86 19.27
N GLU A 97 3.02 -5.89 19.63
CA GLU A 97 2.63 -4.67 20.33
C GLU A 97 2.13 -3.57 19.37
N SER A 98 2.76 -3.43 18.20
CA SER A 98 2.53 -2.32 17.29
C SER A 98 2.13 -2.80 15.90
N ALA A 99 0.91 -2.43 15.48
CA ALA A 99 0.39 -2.69 14.15
C ALA A 99 1.24 -2.00 13.06
N GLN A 100 1.70 -0.79 13.34
CA GLN A 100 2.60 -0.04 12.48
C GLN A 100 3.91 -0.79 12.29
N PHE A 101 4.52 -1.26 13.39
CA PHE A 101 5.74 -2.05 13.33
C PHE A 101 5.51 -3.32 12.49
N ALA A 102 4.47 -4.09 12.80
CA ALA A 102 4.14 -5.34 12.10
C ALA A 102 3.95 -5.14 10.58
N PHE A 103 3.27 -4.06 10.17
CA PHE A 103 3.05 -3.76 8.77
C PHE A 103 4.36 -3.46 8.03
N TRP A 104 5.13 -2.47 8.50
CA TRP A 104 6.39 -2.09 7.85
C TRP A 104 7.44 -3.18 7.91
N PHE A 105 7.39 -3.99 8.95
CA PHE A 105 8.24 -5.15 9.09
C PHE A 105 7.88 -6.27 8.10
N SER A 106 6.59 -6.55 7.90
CA SER A 106 6.12 -7.48 6.86
C SER A 106 6.53 -7.01 5.47
N ILE A 107 6.47 -5.71 5.24
CA ILE A 107 6.93 -5.06 4.02
C ILE A 107 8.44 -5.23 3.80
N LEU A 108 9.27 -5.03 4.83
CA LEU A 108 10.72 -5.24 4.77
C LEU A 108 11.05 -6.72 4.47
N ASN A 109 10.39 -7.66 5.15
CA ASN A 109 10.60 -9.09 4.90
C ASN A 109 10.27 -9.48 3.47
N MET A 110 9.15 -8.98 2.93
CA MET A 110 8.77 -9.27 1.55
C MET A 110 9.80 -8.70 0.56
N GLU A 111 10.37 -7.52 0.81
CA GLU A 111 11.47 -7.00 -0.03
C GLU A 111 12.70 -7.91 0.04
N LEU A 112 13.11 -8.33 1.24
CA LEU A 112 14.23 -9.24 1.43
C LEU A 112 14.02 -10.56 0.66
N THR A 113 12.81 -11.14 0.72
CA THR A 113 12.47 -12.35 -0.05
C THR A 113 12.62 -12.14 -1.55
N ILE A 114 12.13 -11.01 -2.09
CA ILE A 114 12.23 -10.67 -3.52
C ILE A 114 13.69 -10.47 -3.93
N LEU A 115 14.47 -9.73 -3.12
CA LEU A 115 15.89 -9.49 -3.41
C LEU A 115 16.73 -10.76 -3.27
N THR A 116 16.33 -11.69 -2.41
CA THR A 116 16.92 -13.02 -2.29
C THR A 116 16.67 -13.85 -3.55
N LEU A 117 15.46 -13.78 -4.11
CA LEU A 117 15.16 -14.39 -5.41
C LEU A 117 16.03 -13.79 -6.53
N VAL A 118 16.17 -12.46 -6.57
CA VAL A 118 17.04 -11.78 -7.55
C VAL A 118 18.49 -12.23 -7.38
N ARG A 119 18.99 -12.28 -6.15
CA ARG A 119 20.33 -12.75 -5.82
C ARG A 119 20.53 -14.19 -6.30
N ALA A 120 19.57 -15.08 -6.07
CA ALA A 120 19.62 -16.45 -6.54
C ALA A 120 19.80 -16.55 -8.06
N PHE A 121 19.10 -15.72 -8.83
CA PHE A 121 19.31 -15.65 -10.28
C PHE A 121 20.68 -15.08 -10.65
N ARG A 122 21.12 -13.99 -10.00
CA ARG A 122 22.37 -13.28 -10.31
C ARG A 122 23.62 -14.10 -10.01
N GLU A 123 23.54 -14.96 -8.99
CA GLU A 123 24.61 -15.89 -8.58
C GLU A 123 24.49 -17.27 -9.22
N GLY A 124 23.36 -17.60 -9.86
CA GLY A 124 23.08 -18.97 -10.31
C GLY A 124 22.98 -19.95 -9.13
N ASN A 125 22.49 -19.49 -7.97
CA ASN A 125 22.40 -20.30 -6.77
C ASN A 125 21.04 -21.02 -6.69
N PHE A 126 21.03 -22.31 -7.01
CA PHE A 126 19.81 -23.10 -7.09
C PHE A 126 19.15 -23.37 -5.73
N ASN A 127 19.92 -23.50 -4.65
CA ASN A 127 19.37 -23.65 -3.29
C ASN A 127 18.63 -22.40 -2.87
N LEU A 128 19.28 -21.24 -3.03
CA LEU A 128 18.69 -19.94 -2.71
C LEU A 128 17.44 -19.66 -3.57
N TYR A 129 17.43 -20.14 -4.81
CA TYR A 129 16.25 -20.07 -5.69
C TYR A 129 15.07 -20.86 -5.11
N ARG A 130 15.28 -22.11 -4.67
CA ARG A 130 14.22 -22.92 -4.06
C ARG A 130 13.69 -22.32 -2.76
N GLU A 131 14.60 -21.85 -1.90
CA GLU A 131 14.26 -21.21 -0.62
C GLU A 131 13.46 -19.92 -0.84
N SER A 132 13.95 -19.03 -1.69
CA SER A 132 13.25 -17.77 -2.00
C SER A 132 11.87 -17.99 -2.62
N LEU A 133 11.68 -19.03 -3.45
CA LEU A 133 10.36 -19.41 -3.95
C LEU A 133 9.44 -19.90 -2.82
N SER A 134 9.95 -20.73 -1.91
CA SER A 134 9.20 -21.23 -0.76
C SER A 134 8.69 -20.09 0.12
N GLU A 135 9.54 -19.11 0.40
CA GLU A 135 9.19 -17.92 1.18
C GLU A 135 8.27 -16.95 0.43
N LEU A 136 8.38 -16.87 -0.90
CA LEU A 136 7.58 -15.96 -1.71
C LEU A 136 6.12 -16.43 -1.88
N ILE A 137 5.88 -17.73 -1.99
CA ILE A 137 4.56 -18.30 -2.30
C ILE A 137 3.47 -17.83 -1.33
N PRO A 138 3.65 -17.87 0.01
CA PRO A 138 2.63 -17.39 0.95
C PRO A 138 2.21 -15.94 0.70
N TYR A 139 3.14 -15.06 0.34
CA TYR A 139 2.80 -13.67 0.00
C TYR A 139 1.93 -13.56 -1.26
N LEU A 140 2.08 -14.46 -2.23
CA LEU A 140 1.25 -14.46 -3.45
C LEU A 140 -0.18 -14.92 -3.15
N PHE A 141 -0.37 -15.83 -2.21
CA PHE A 141 -1.68 -16.18 -1.68
C PHE A 141 -2.28 -15.00 -0.91
N ALA A 142 -1.54 -14.46 0.08
CA ALA A 142 -1.97 -13.33 0.90
C ALA A 142 -2.42 -12.13 0.04
N ASN A 143 -1.67 -11.80 -1.01
CA ASN A 143 -1.91 -10.61 -1.84
C ASN A 143 -2.83 -10.83 -3.07
N ASN A 144 -3.50 -11.99 -3.17
CA ASN A 144 -4.45 -12.33 -4.25
C ASN A 144 -3.83 -12.48 -5.66
N ASN A 145 -2.58 -12.93 -5.76
CA ASN A 145 -1.93 -13.20 -7.05
C ASN A 145 -2.27 -14.60 -7.56
N ALA A 146 -3.57 -14.89 -7.75
CA ALA A 146 -4.11 -16.24 -7.95
C ALA A 146 -3.39 -17.10 -9.01
N ASN A 147 -2.98 -16.51 -10.15
CA ASN A 147 -2.27 -17.24 -11.20
C ASN A 147 -0.94 -17.81 -10.70
N TYR A 148 -0.12 -16.99 -10.02
CA TYR A 148 1.17 -17.44 -9.52
C TYR A 148 1.03 -18.20 -8.20
N ALA A 149 0.07 -17.81 -7.34
CA ALA A 149 -0.26 -18.57 -6.14
C ALA A 149 -0.64 -20.02 -6.47
N ARG A 150 -1.30 -20.26 -7.62
CA ARG A 150 -1.66 -21.60 -8.09
C ARG A 150 -0.49 -22.38 -8.70
N TRP A 151 0.25 -21.78 -9.63
CA TRP A 151 1.25 -22.50 -10.42
C TRP A 151 2.65 -22.56 -9.80
N LEU A 152 3.03 -21.56 -9.01
CA LEU A 152 4.37 -21.50 -8.41
C LEU A 152 4.61 -22.62 -7.38
N PRO A 153 3.62 -23.06 -6.57
CA PRO A 153 3.73 -24.29 -5.77
C PRO A 153 4.08 -25.54 -6.57
N ILE A 154 3.46 -25.73 -7.75
CA ILE A 154 3.73 -26.88 -8.61
C ILE A 154 5.17 -26.78 -9.13
N HIS A 155 5.55 -25.60 -9.62
CA HIS A 155 6.90 -25.36 -10.09
C HIS A 155 7.94 -25.62 -8.97
N LEU A 156 7.71 -25.12 -7.75
CA LEU A 156 8.59 -25.37 -6.60
C LEU A 156 8.70 -26.87 -6.29
N ARG A 157 7.58 -27.59 -6.24
CA ARG A 157 7.57 -29.05 -6.05
C ARG A 157 8.42 -29.76 -7.10
N ASP A 158 8.28 -29.36 -8.36
CA ASP A 158 9.04 -29.95 -9.46
C ASP A 158 10.54 -29.64 -9.29
N MET A 159 10.90 -28.40 -8.93
CA MET A 159 12.30 -28.00 -8.64
C MET A 159 12.92 -28.75 -7.45
N ILE A 160 12.14 -29.04 -6.41
CA ILE A 160 12.59 -29.85 -5.25
C ILE A 160 12.74 -31.32 -5.67
N SER A 161 11.84 -31.82 -6.51
CA SER A 161 11.82 -33.24 -6.92
C SER A 161 12.91 -33.61 -7.94
N LEU A 162 13.55 -32.62 -8.57
CA LEU A 162 14.61 -32.84 -9.57
C LEU A 162 15.72 -33.75 -9.05
N GLU A 163 16.14 -33.60 -7.80
CA GLU A 163 17.22 -34.42 -7.22
C GLU A 163 16.89 -35.91 -7.25
N LYS A 164 15.62 -36.27 -7.09
CA LYS A 164 15.14 -37.66 -7.06
C LYS A 164 14.76 -38.19 -8.43
N GLN A 165 14.17 -37.34 -9.28
CA GLN A 165 13.60 -37.75 -10.56
C GLN A 165 14.57 -37.61 -11.74
N TYR A 166 15.46 -36.61 -11.69
CA TYR A 166 16.34 -36.23 -12.80
C TYR A 166 17.68 -35.71 -12.25
N SER A 167 18.49 -36.62 -11.68
CA SER A 167 19.74 -36.28 -10.99
C SER A 167 20.75 -35.53 -11.87
N GLU A 168 20.82 -35.83 -13.16
CA GLU A 168 21.67 -35.12 -14.12
C GLU A 168 21.26 -33.65 -14.27
N VAL A 169 19.96 -33.38 -14.43
CA VAL A 169 19.42 -32.02 -14.52
C VAL A 169 19.64 -31.26 -13.21
N ALA A 170 19.42 -31.93 -12.07
CA ALA A 170 19.67 -31.34 -10.76
C ALA A 170 21.14 -30.93 -10.59
N ARG A 171 22.09 -31.77 -11.03
CA ARG A 171 23.52 -31.45 -11.02
C ARG A 171 23.83 -30.21 -11.83
N GLU A 172 23.29 -30.11 -13.05
CA GLU A 172 23.49 -28.93 -13.90
C GLU A 172 22.89 -27.67 -13.27
N PHE A 173 21.72 -27.77 -12.63
CA PHE A 173 21.11 -26.63 -11.95
C PHE A 173 21.93 -26.18 -10.74
N HIS A 174 22.47 -27.12 -9.96
CA HIS A 174 23.41 -26.81 -8.86
C HIS A 174 24.72 -26.17 -9.36
N ASN A 175 25.14 -26.47 -10.59
CA ASN A 175 26.26 -25.80 -11.26
C ASN A 175 25.90 -24.40 -11.80
N GLY A 176 24.66 -23.94 -11.63
CA GLY A 176 24.17 -22.65 -12.11
C GLY A 176 23.61 -22.67 -13.53
N ASN A 177 23.50 -23.83 -14.19
CA ASN A 177 23.04 -23.94 -15.59
C ASN A 177 21.50 -23.82 -15.74
N PHE A 178 20.84 -23.17 -14.79
CA PHE A 178 19.43 -22.76 -14.90
C PHE A 178 19.26 -21.25 -15.17
N VAL A 179 20.36 -20.50 -15.20
CA VAL A 179 20.42 -19.07 -15.53
C VAL A 179 21.30 -18.83 -16.75
N VAL A 180 21.16 -17.65 -17.37
CA VAL A 180 21.90 -17.27 -18.57
C VAL A 180 22.91 -16.19 -18.23
N HIS A 181 24.14 -16.37 -18.72
CA HIS A 181 25.20 -15.37 -18.70
C HIS A 181 25.37 -14.77 -20.10
N LYS A 182 25.20 -13.45 -20.23
CA LYS A 182 25.54 -12.71 -21.47
C LYS A 182 26.94 -12.10 -21.44
N THR A 183 27.54 -12.05 -20.27
CA THR A 183 28.87 -11.47 -20.02
C THR A 183 29.57 -12.28 -18.94
N ASP A 184 30.90 -12.26 -18.94
CA ASP A 184 31.73 -12.92 -17.91
C ASP A 184 31.78 -12.16 -16.58
N ARG A 185 30.98 -11.10 -16.43
CA ARG A 185 30.93 -10.30 -15.20
C ARG A 185 30.31 -11.11 -14.06
N LYS A 186 30.89 -11.02 -12.87
CA LYS A 186 30.27 -11.59 -11.66
C LYS A 186 28.92 -10.92 -11.39
N PHE A 187 28.00 -11.67 -10.78
CA PHE A 187 26.66 -11.19 -10.42
C PHE A 187 25.85 -10.64 -11.63
N SER A 188 26.07 -11.19 -12.82
CA SER A 188 25.44 -10.70 -14.06
C SER A 188 24.43 -11.68 -14.66
N ALA A 189 24.28 -12.87 -14.08
CA ALA A 189 23.35 -13.86 -14.56
C ALA A 189 21.90 -13.35 -14.52
N MET A 190 21.07 -13.89 -15.40
CA MET A 190 19.66 -13.52 -15.52
C MET A 190 18.80 -14.74 -15.82
N ALA A 191 17.51 -14.64 -15.54
CA ALA A 191 16.56 -15.69 -15.88
C ALA A 191 16.51 -15.92 -17.39
N ILE A 192 16.23 -17.16 -17.80
CA ILE A 192 16.22 -17.58 -19.22
C ILE A 192 15.21 -16.75 -20.03
N ASP A 193 14.02 -16.51 -19.49
CA ASP A 193 12.98 -15.70 -20.14
C ASP A 193 13.40 -14.22 -20.27
N GLN A 194 14.14 -13.69 -19.30
CA GLN A 194 14.73 -12.36 -19.40
C GLN A 194 15.77 -12.26 -20.53
N ALA A 195 16.66 -13.25 -20.63
CA ALA A 195 17.66 -13.30 -21.68
C ALA A 195 17.00 -13.40 -23.07
N HIS A 196 15.94 -14.20 -23.17
CA HIS A 196 15.13 -14.35 -24.37
C HIS A 196 14.43 -13.04 -24.76
N GLU A 197 13.79 -12.33 -23.81
CA GLU A 197 13.14 -11.03 -24.11
C GLU A 197 14.14 -9.99 -24.60
N GLN A 198 15.34 -9.94 -24.02
CA GLN A 198 16.40 -9.05 -24.48
C GLN A 198 16.91 -9.41 -25.89
N ASN A 199 17.01 -10.70 -26.23
CA ASN A 199 17.42 -11.11 -27.58
C ASN A 199 16.34 -10.76 -28.60
N ASN A 200 15.07 -10.97 -28.23
CA ASN A 200 13.94 -10.61 -29.08
C ASN A 200 13.89 -9.11 -29.36
N ALA A 201 14.26 -8.27 -28.39
CA ALA A 201 14.33 -6.82 -28.57
C ALA A 201 15.33 -6.37 -29.64
N VAL A 202 16.40 -7.14 -29.91
CA VAL A 202 17.36 -6.84 -30.99
C VAL A 202 16.76 -7.06 -32.37
N ILE A 203 15.82 -8.00 -32.48
CA ILE A 203 15.21 -8.42 -33.75
C ILE A 203 13.87 -7.71 -34.00
N LYS A 204 13.15 -7.32 -32.94
CA LYS A 204 11.87 -6.60 -33.03
C LYS A 204 12.12 -5.15 -33.49
N GLY A 205 11.44 -4.74 -34.57
CA GLY A 205 11.33 -3.31 -34.93
C GLY A 205 10.32 -2.57 -34.03
N ASP A 206 10.16 -1.26 -34.24
CA ASP A 206 9.34 -0.36 -33.39
C ASP A 206 7.85 -0.76 -33.25
N GLY A 207 7.34 -1.63 -34.13
CA GLY A 207 5.96 -2.16 -34.08
C GLY A 207 5.74 -3.40 -33.21
N GLY A 208 6.80 -3.95 -32.58
CA GLY A 208 6.71 -5.18 -31.79
C GLY A 208 6.47 -6.44 -32.64
N ALA A 209 5.96 -7.52 -32.01
CA ALA A 209 5.68 -8.80 -32.68
C ALA A 209 4.24 -8.91 -33.22
N VAL A 210 3.50 -7.79 -33.34
CA VAL A 210 2.09 -7.78 -33.75
C VAL A 210 1.98 -8.31 -35.18
N GLY A 211 1.13 -9.33 -35.40
CA GLY A 211 0.95 -10.01 -36.68
C GLY A 211 2.03 -11.06 -37.05
N LEU A 212 3.15 -11.11 -36.32
CA LEU A 212 4.24 -12.06 -36.60
C LEU A 212 3.83 -13.51 -36.28
N THR A 213 3.07 -13.70 -35.20
CA THR A 213 2.58 -15.04 -34.79
C THR A 213 1.39 -15.53 -35.63
N GLU A 214 0.78 -14.64 -36.41
CA GLU A 214 -0.40 -14.94 -37.22
C GLU A 214 -0.03 -15.37 -38.65
N ASP A 215 1.18 -15.06 -39.11
CA ASP A 215 1.77 -15.59 -40.36
C ASP A 215 2.84 -16.65 -40.05
N PRO A 216 2.56 -17.95 -40.26
CA PRO A 216 3.52 -19.03 -40.05
C PRO A 216 4.83 -18.88 -40.84
N SER A 217 4.81 -18.24 -42.01
CA SER A 217 6.00 -18.00 -42.81
C SER A 217 6.85 -16.87 -42.23
N ALA A 218 6.24 -15.78 -41.77
CA ALA A 218 6.94 -14.71 -41.06
C ALA A 218 7.51 -15.21 -39.73
N LEU A 219 6.74 -15.98 -38.97
CA LEU A 219 7.20 -16.61 -37.74
C LEU A 219 8.39 -17.54 -37.99
N ARG A 220 8.34 -18.40 -39.02
CA ARG A 220 9.45 -19.29 -39.37
C ARG A 220 10.70 -18.51 -39.77
N ARG A 221 10.57 -17.48 -40.62
CA ARG A 221 11.70 -16.61 -41.00
C ARG A 221 12.31 -15.95 -39.76
N TRP A 222 11.49 -15.45 -38.85
CA TRP A 222 11.96 -14.81 -37.63
C TRP A 222 12.63 -15.78 -36.66
N MET A 223 12.07 -16.97 -36.45
CA MET A 223 12.64 -18.00 -35.58
C MET A 223 13.98 -18.54 -36.11
N VAL A 224 14.16 -18.63 -37.43
CA VAL A 224 15.39 -19.16 -38.04
C VAL A 224 16.44 -18.05 -38.26
N ALA A 225 16.04 -16.92 -38.84
CA ALA A 225 16.97 -15.85 -39.19
C ALA A 225 17.27 -14.90 -38.02
N GLY A 226 16.33 -14.74 -37.07
CA GLY A 226 16.48 -13.81 -35.96
C GLY A 226 17.71 -14.07 -35.09
N PRO A 227 17.98 -15.32 -34.66
CA PRO A 227 19.20 -15.66 -33.93
C PRO A 227 20.47 -15.35 -34.74
N GLU A 228 20.50 -15.68 -36.03
CA GLU A 228 21.64 -15.44 -36.92
C GLU A 228 21.89 -13.94 -37.14
N ILE A 229 20.83 -13.15 -37.36
CA ILE A 229 20.92 -11.69 -37.47
C ILE A 229 21.45 -11.10 -36.15
N SER A 230 20.93 -11.54 -35.00
CA SER A 230 21.44 -11.09 -33.68
C SER A 230 22.93 -11.39 -33.52
N LYS A 231 23.37 -12.58 -33.98
CA LYS A 231 24.78 -12.97 -33.97
C LYS A 231 25.62 -12.07 -34.89
N PHE A 232 25.19 -11.83 -36.12
CA PHE A 232 25.88 -10.93 -37.05
C PHE A 232 26.00 -9.51 -36.51
N VAL A 233 24.94 -8.98 -35.88
CA VAL A 233 24.97 -7.67 -35.23
C VAL A 233 26.01 -7.66 -34.10
N ALA A 234 26.02 -8.70 -33.24
CA ALA A 234 27.00 -8.80 -32.15
C ALA A 234 28.45 -8.90 -32.67
N ASP A 235 28.69 -9.69 -33.71
CA ASP A 235 30.00 -9.84 -34.35
C ASP A 235 30.45 -8.51 -34.98
N TYR A 236 29.54 -7.80 -35.67
CA TYR A 236 29.82 -6.48 -36.24
C TYR A 236 30.13 -5.43 -35.16
N GLU A 237 29.38 -5.39 -34.06
CA GLU A 237 29.65 -4.51 -32.92
C GLU A 237 31.02 -4.79 -32.27
N ALA A 238 31.44 -6.05 -32.22
CA ALA A 238 32.73 -6.45 -31.70
C ALA A 238 33.89 -6.00 -32.63
N VAL A 239 33.74 -6.19 -33.94
CA VAL A 239 34.75 -5.81 -34.94
C VAL A 239 34.85 -4.29 -35.09
N SER A 240 33.73 -3.56 -34.99
CA SER A 240 33.69 -2.11 -35.17
C SER A 240 34.29 -1.31 -34.00
N GLY A 241 34.70 -1.96 -32.91
CA GLY A 241 35.20 -1.27 -31.72
C GLY A 241 34.15 -0.43 -30.99
N SER A 242 32.88 -0.46 -31.44
CA SER A 242 31.74 0.24 -30.83
C SER A 242 31.52 -0.21 -29.38
N LYS A 243 31.90 -1.45 -29.07
CA LYS A 243 32.06 -1.98 -27.72
C LYS A 243 33.54 -2.16 -27.42
N GLU A 244 34.32 -1.09 -27.34
CA GLU A 244 35.57 -1.16 -26.58
C GLU A 244 35.22 -1.70 -25.20
N ALA A 245 35.56 -2.97 -24.99
CA ALA A 245 35.30 -3.67 -23.77
C ALA A 245 35.97 -2.85 -22.68
N LYS A 246 35.15 -2.18 -21.86
CA LYS A 246 35.54 -1.95 -20.47
C LYS A 246 35.81 -3.34 -19.91
N LYS A 247 37.08 -3.78 -20.01
CA LYS A 247 37.70 -5.01 -19.51
C LYS A 247 37.60 -5.14 -17.98
N GLY A 248 36.68 -4.41 -17.35
CA GLY A 248 36.30 -4.68 -15.98
C GLY A 248 35.51 -5.98 -15.97
N SER A 249 36.02 -6.98 -15.25
CA SER A 249 35.22 -8.14 -14.80
C SER A 249 34.07 -7.74 -13.86
N HIS A 250 34.02 -6.45 -13.52
CA HIS A 250 33.11 -5.85 -12.56
C HIS A 250 31.78 -5.44 -13.20
N HIS A 251 30.70 -5.68 -12.45
CA HIS A 251 29.37 -5.21 -12.80
C HIS A 251 29.30 -3.68 -12.75
N HIS A 252 28.45 -3.04 -13.56
CA HIS A 252 28.38 -1.57 -13.61
C HIS A 252 27.98 -0.94 -12.26
N GLU A 253 27.20 -1.66 -11.45
CA GLU A 253 26.83 -1.29 -10.07
C GLU A 253 28.01 -1.39 -9.08
N GLN A 254 29.14 -1.98 -9.46
CA GLN A 254 30.36 -2.01 -8.64
C GLN A 254 31.24 -0.77 -8.84
N SER A 255 30.87 0.14 -9.74
CA SER A 255 31.61 1.40 -9.90
C SER A 255 31.42 2.29 -8.66
N PRO A 256 32.48 3.02 -8.21
CA PRO A 256 32.37 3.93 -7.07
C PRO A 256 31.23 4.94 -7.24
N THR A 257 31.07 5.50 -8.44
CA THR A 257 29.99 6.44 -8.74
C THR A 257 28.60 5.83 -8.55
N ALA A 258 28.38 4.58 -8.98
CA ALA A 258 27.10 3.91 -8.78
C ALA A 258 26.82 3.62 -7.30
N GLN A 259 27.84 3.22 -6.54
CA GLN A 259 27.73 2.97 -5.10
C GLN A 259 27.45 4.25 -4.31
N THR A 260 28.17 5.34 -4.59
CA THR A 260 27.93 6.64 -3.97
C THR A 260 26.52 7.13 -4.28
N ALA A 261 26.09 7.09 -5.55
CA ALA A 261 24.74 7.50 -5.92
C ALA A 261 23.64 6.62 -5.28
N PHE A 262 23.89 5.32 -5.10
CA PHE A 262 22.99 4.43 -4.37
C PHE A 262 22.92 4.79 -2.88
N PHE A 263 24.08 4.98 -2.23
CA PHE A 263 24.15 5.35 -0.82
C PHE A 263 23.47 6.68 -0.53
N GLU A 264 23.69 7.69 -1.37
CA GLU A 264 23.01 8.99 -1.27
C GLU A 264 21.48 8.83 -1.32
N LYS A 265 20.96 7.99 -2.23
CA LYS A 265 19.51 7.72 -2.30
C LYS A 265 18.99 7.04 -1.05
N VAL A 266 19.73 6.08 -0.50
CA VAL A 266 19.38 5.41 0.76
C VAL A 266 19.34 6.42 1.90
N GLN A 267 20.38 7.25 2.06
CA GLN A 267 20.42 8.27 3.12
C GLN A 267 19.25 9.25 3.01
N ARG A 268 18.99 9.78 1.81
CA ARG A 268 17.88 10.72 1.62
C ARG A 268 16.53 10.08 1.93
N LEU A 269 16.27 8.85 1.46
CA LEU A 269 15.01 8.16 1.76
C LEU A 269 14.88 7.84 3.26
N THR A 270 15.97 7.41 3.91
CA THR A 270 16.02 7.19 5.36
C THR A 270 15.65 8.47 6.11
N SER A 271 16.26 9.61 5.76
CA SER A 271 15.97 10.91 6.38
C SER A 271 14.51 11.33 6.18
N VAL A 272 13.96 11.20 4.97
CA VAL A 272 12.55 11.58 4.70
C VAL A 272 11.58 10.72 5.50
N ILE A 273 11.77 9.39 5.53
CA ILE A 273 10.90 8.51 6.34
C ILE A 273 11.04 8.84 7.83
N GLU A 274 12.25 9.16 8.29
CA GLU A 274 12.48 9.59 9.67
C GLU A 274 11.82 10.93 10.01
N GLU A 275 11.87 11.92 9.12
CA GLU A 275 11.20 13.21 9.27
C GLU A 275 9.67 13.06 9.31
N MET A 276 9.14 12.19 8.46
CA MET A 276 7.73 11.79 8.51
C MET A 276 7.41 11.06 9.82
N GLY A 277 8.39 10.42 10.46
CA GLY A 277 8.26 9.67 11.70
C GLY A 277 8.57 8.20 11.45
N ASN A 278 9.62 7.70 12.10
CA ASN A 278 10.10 6.35 11.94
C ASN A 278 8.99 5.32 12.25
N PRO A 279 8.57 4.49 11.27
CA PRO A 279 7.48 3.55 11.45
C PRO A 279 7.76 2.47 12.51
N PHE A 280 9.03 2.18 12.82
CA PHE A 280 9.42 1.20 13.84
C PHE A 280 9.45 1.78 15.26
N SER A 281 9.38 3.10 15.40
CA SER A 281 9.33 3.80 16.68
C SER A 281 7.91 4.09 17.15
N GLU A 282 6.88 3.67 16.40
CA GLU A 282 5.50 3.97 16.75
C GLU A 282 5.03 3.14 17.96
N GLU A 283 4.53 3.84 18.97
CA GLU A 283 4.05 3.27 20.25
C GLU A 283 2.53 3.08 20.26
N SER A 284 1.78 3.74 19.38
CA SER A 284 0.34 3.51 19.27
C SER A 284 0.02 2.13 18.72
N THR A 285 -1.12 1.58 19.16
CA THR A 285 -1.72 0.38 18.54
C THR A 285 -2.36 0.64 17.17
N ASP A 286 -2.48 1.92 16.79
CA ASP A 286 -3.03 2.37 15.53
C ASP A 286 -2.07 2.11 14.35
N LEU A 287 -2.63 1.80 13.18
CA LEU A 287 -1.94 1.76 11.90
C LEU A 287 -2.08 3.12 11.19
N LEU A 288 -0.97 3.74 10.81
CA LEU A 288 -0.92 5.12 10.30
C LEU A 288 -0.34 5.18 8.88
N SER A 289 -0.98 5.95 7.99
CA SER A 289 -0.34 6.36 6.73
C SER A 289 0.91 7.19 7.02
N LEU A 290 2.00 6.95 6.31
CA LEU A 290 3.29 7.55 6.63
C LEU A 290 3.30 9.08 6.44
N ASP A 291 2.68 9.57 5.38
CA ASP A 291 2.70 10.96 4.94
C ASP A 291 1.62 11.82 5.61
N THR A 292 0.37 11.35 5.62
CA THR A 292 -0.79 12.08 6.12
C THR A 292 -1.01 11.88 7.60
N LYS A 293 -0.48 10.79 8.17
CA LYS A 293 -0.81 10.32 9.53
C LYS A 293 -2.29 10.01 9.73
N ASP A 294 -2.98 9.68 8.64
CA ASP A 294 -4.34 9.15 8.72
C ASP A 294 -4.31 7.76 9.38
N ILE A 295 -5.18 7.59 10.37
CA ILE A 295 -5.37 6.35 11.11
C ILE A 295 -6.26 5.45 10.28
N ALA A 296 -5.77 4.26 9.95
CA ALA A 296 -6.52 3.23 9.28
C ALA A 296 -7.68 2.72 10.15
N ASP A 297 -8.65 2.06 9.52
CA ASP A 297 -9.74 1.41 10.25
C ASP A 297 -9.18 0.39 11.25
N PRO A 298 -9.73 0.26 12.48
CA PRO A 298 -9.25 -0.73 13.46
C PRO A 298 -9.19 -2.17 12.93
N ILE A 299 -10.05 -2.53 11.96
CA ILE A 299 -10.01 -3.84 11.28
C ILE A 299 -8.66 -4.04 10.56
N ALA A 300 -8.05 -2.98 10.03
CA ALA A 300 -6.75 -3.05 9.36
C ALA A 300 -5.64 -3.55 10.29
N THR A 301 -5.65 -3.20 11.58
CA THR A 301 -4.70 -3.72 12.57
C THR A 301 -4.80 -5.24 12.72
N LEU A 302 -6.02 -5.78 12.75
CA LEU A 302 -6.24 -7.24 12.79
C LEU A 302 -5.80 -7.92 11.49
N LEU A 303 -6.03 -7.26 10.34
CA LEU A 303 -5.59 -7.75 9.03
C LEU A 303 -4.06 -7.82 8.95
N VAL A 304 -3.35 -6.79 9.40
CA VAL A 304 -1.87 -6.79 9.40
C VAL A 304 -1.31 -7.98 10.18
N ALA A 305 -1.87 -8.26 11.35
CA ALA A 305 -1.41 -9.36 12.20
C ALA A 305 -1.65 -10.76 11.58
N SER A 306 -2.71 -10.92 10.80
CA SER A 306 -3.13 -12.22 10.24
C SER A 306 -2.71 -12.43 8.78
N HIS A 307 -2.39 -11.37 8.02
CA HIS A 307 -2.22 -11.39 6.56
C HIS A 307 -1.29 -12.48 6.03
N LEU A 308 -0.09 -12.60 6.58
CA LEU A 308 0.88 -13.61 6.11
C LEU A 308 0.47 -15.02 6.54
N GLU A 309 -0.08 -15.18 7.74
CA GLU A 309 -0.54 -16.48 8.24
C GLU A 309 -1.74 -17.00 7.44
N GLU A 310 -2.68 -16.13 7.03
CA GLU A 310 -3.74 -16.49 6.09
C GLU A 310 -3.18 -16.97 4.75
N GLY A 311 -2.15 -16.30 4.22
CA GLY A 311 -1.45 -16.74 3.01
C GLY A 311 -0.78 -18.11 3.16
N LYS A 312 -0.15 -18.38 4.31
CA LYS A 312 0.44 -19.69 4.63
C LYS A 312 -0.62 -20.77 4.76
N GLU A 313 -1.73 -20.50 5.44
CA GLU A 313 -2.83 -21.45 5.61
C GLU A 313 -3.46 -21.80 4.25
N GLN A 314 -3.66 -20.81 3.39
CA GLN A 314 -4.16 -21.03 2.03
C GLN A 314 -3.20 -21.87 1.21
N PHE A 315 -1.89 -21.60 1.28
CA PHE A 315 -0.88 -22.40 0.61
C PHE A 315 -0.90 -23.85 1.11
N GLN A 316 -0.93 -24.07 2.42
CA GLN A 316 -0.99 -25.41 3.02
C GLN A 316 -2.26 -26.15 2.62
N THR A 317 -3.41 -25.46 2.64
CA THR A 317 -4.69 -26.02 2.23
C THR A 317 -4.67 -26.41 0.75
N PHE A 318 -4.14 -25.54 -0.12
CA PHE A 318 -3.97 -25.82 -1.55
C PHE A 318 -3.06 -27.02 -1.78
N HIS A 319 -1.97 -27.15 -1.01
CA HIS A 319 -1.05 -28.29 -1.11
C HIS A 319 -1.67 -29.62 -0.64
N LYS A 320 -2.54 -29.60 0.39
CA LYS A 320 -3.22 -30.79 0.92
C LYS A 320 -4.27 -31.36 -0.04
N HIS A 321 -4.99 -30.51 -0.77
CA HIS A 321 -6.00 -30.93 -1.74
C HIS A 321 -5.31 -31.38 -3.04
N LYS A 322 -5.22 -32.69 -3.27
CA LYS A 322 -4.53 -33.28 -4.45
C LYS A 322 -4.97 -32.61 -5.77
N VAL A 323 -3.98 -32.34 -6.61
CA VAL A 323 -3.98 -31.54 -7.86
C VAL A 323 -5.03 -31.97 -8.92
N SER A 324 -5.68 -33.12 -8.83
CA SER A 324 -6.51 -33.61 -9.95
C SER A 324 -7.95 -33.09 -10.00
N GLN A 325 -8.59 -32.79 -8.86
CA GLN A 325 -10.00 -32.34 -8.86
C GLN A 325 -10.19 -30.87 -8.40
N HIS A 326 -9.25 -30.33 -7.63
CA HIS A 326 -9.41 -29.03 -6.95
C HIS A 326 -8.48 -27.93 -7.48
N PHE A 327 -7.56 -28.26 -8.39
CA PHE A 327 -6.54 -27.32 -8.86
C PHE A 327 -7.11 -26.06 -9.52
N TYR A 328 -8.15 -26.23 -10.35
CA TYR A 328 -8.81 -25.11 -11.04
C TYR A 328 -9.90 -24.42 -10.21
N GLN A 329 -10.17 -24.88 -8.98
CA GLN A 329 -11.16 -24.23 -8.13
C GLN A 329 -10.73 -22.78 -7.80
N PRO A 330 -11.69 -21.84 -7.69
CA PRO A 330 -11.41 -20.48 -7.28
C PRO A 330 -10.65 -20.44 -5.95
N ILE A 331 -9.55 -19.68 -5.91
CA ILE A 331 -8.84 -19.39 -4.66
C ILE A 331 -9.59 -18.26 -3.96
N LYS A 332 -9.92 -18.46 -2.68
CA LYS A 332 -10.57 -17.43 -1.85
C LYS A 332 -9.70 -16.17 -1.86
N ARG A 333 -10.33 -15.01 -2.08
CA ARG A 333 -9.63 -13.71 -2.03
C ARG A 333 -9.55 -13.22 -0.59
N ASN A 334 -8.39 -12.70 -0.21
CA ASN A 334 -8.14 -12.06 1.07
C ASN A 334 -8.43 -10.56 1.00
N ASN A 335 -8.80 -9.97 2.13
CA ASN A 335 -8.84 -8.53 2.25
C ASN A 335 -7.38 -8.02 2.38
N LYS A 336 -7.00 -7.08 1.50
CA LYS A 336 -5.66 -6.47 1.49
C LYS A 336 -5.70 -4.94 1.46
N ASP A 337 -6.87 -4.38 1.75
CA ASP A 337 -7.06 -2.93 1.81
C ASP A 337 -6.72 -2.45 3.23
N PHE A 338 -5.42 -2.19 3.46
CA PHE A 338 -4.91 -1.78 4.78
C PHE A 338 -5.22 -0.32 5.12
N PHE A 339 -5.26 0.57 4.12
CA PHE A 339 -5.41 2.01 4.32
C PHE A 339 -6.62 2.63 3.63
N LYS A 340 -7.35 1.86 2.80
CA LYS A 340 -8.61 2.37 2.25
C LYS A 340 -9.64 2.40 3.35
N THR A 341 -10.07 3.61 3.67
CA THR A 341 -11.31 3.82 4.40
C THR A 341 -12.42 3.23 3.52
N SER A 342 -13.25 2.35 4.08
CA SER A 342 -14.54 2.03 3.47
C SER A 342 -15.22 3.35 3.17
N THR A 343 -15.22 3.75 1.90
CA THR A 343 -16.17 4.77 1.48
C THR A 343 -17.50 4.10 1.72
N ASP A 344 -18.29 4.65 2.64
CA ASP A 344 -19.70 4.30 2.76
C ASP A 344 -20.24 4.15 1.33
N PRO A 345 -20.99 3.07 1.03
CA PRO A 345 -21.46 2.80 -0.33
C PRO A 345 -21.97 4.11 -0.90
N THR A 346 -21.31 4.56 -1.97
CA THR A 346 -21.54 5.85 -2.63
C THR A 346 -23.04 6.08 -2.62
N GLU A 347 -23.50 7.14 -1.96
CA GLU A 347 -24.93 7.39 -1.82
C GLU A 347 -25.59 7.17 -3.18
N LYS A 348 -26.42 6.12 -3.30
CA LYS A 348 -27.16 5.89 -4.54
C LYS A 348 -27.84 7.20 -4.89
N SER A 349 -27.66 7.67 -6.12
CA SER A 349 -28.25 8.95 -6.52
C SER A 349 -29.75 8.93 -6.23
N GLU A 350 -30.32 10.09 -5.88
CA GLU A 350 -31.74 10.20 -5.53
C GLU A 350 -32.64 9.57 -6.61
N THR A 351 -32.23 9.68 -7.88
CA THR A 351 -32.92 9.08 -9.02
C THR A 351 -32.94 7.54 -9.02
N GLN A 352 -31.91 6.88 -8.48
CA GLN A 352 -31.80 5.42 -8.48
C GLN A 352 -32.64 4.80 -7.37
N LEU A 353 -32.70 5.45 -6.20
CA LEU A 353 -33.58 5.03 -5.10
C LEU A 353 -35.06 5.22 -5.48
N LEU A 354 -35.42 6.36 -6.07
CA LEU A 354 -36.77 6.60 -6.59
C LEU A 354 -37.19 5.52 -7.60
N LYS A 355 -36.27 5.03 -8.44
CA LYS A 355 -36.54 3.91 -9.36
C LYS A 355 -36.80 2.60 -8.62
N GLU A 356 -36.03 2.30 -7.59
CA GLU A 356 -36.21 1.09 -6.76
C GLU A 356 -37.54 1.13 -6.00
N ASP A 357 -37.89 2.28 -5.40
CA ASP A 357 -39.17 2.48 -4.69
C ASP A 357 -40.36 2.39 -5.66
N CYS A 358 -40.27 3.01 -6.85
CA CYS A 358 -41.31 2.89 -7.88
C CYS A 358 -41.49 1.43 -8.35
N GLN A 359 -40.40 0.68 -8.47
CA GLN A 359 -40.45 -0.74 -8.84
C GLN A 359 -41.08 -1.59 -7.73
N LEU A 360 -40.74 -1.34 -6.46
CA LEU A 360 -41.32 -2.04 -5.32
C LEU A 360 -42.83 -1.75 -5.24
N PHE A 361 -43.23 -0.49 -5.31
CA PHE A 361 -44.63 -0.09 -5.35
C PHE A 361 -45.38 -0.77 -6.49
N SER A 362 -44.83 -0.76 -7.71
CA SER A 362 -45.45 -1.38 -8.87
C SER A 362 -45.68 -2.89 -8.67
N ARG A 363 -44.68 -3.60 -8.11
CA ARG A 363 -44.79 -5.04 -7.82
C ARG A 363 -45.84 -5.33 -6.74
N LEU A 364 -45.86 -4.54 -5.67
CA LEU A 364 -46.83 -4.69 -4.59
C LEU A 364 -48.26 -4.38 -5.07
N PHE A 365 -48.43 -3.35 -5.89
CA PHE A 365 -49.72 -2.98 -6.49
C PHE A 365 -50.26 -4.08 -7.41
N ILE A 366 -49.42 -4.65 -8.28
CA ILE A 366 -49.80 -5.78 -9.16
C ILE A 366 -50.15 -7.02 -8.33
N SER A 367 -49.39 -7.31 -7.27
CA SER A 367 -49.69 -8.39 -6.33
C SER A 367 -51.03 -8.16 -5.61
N CYS A 368 -51.33 -6.92 -5.23
CA CYS A 368 -52.57 -6.52 -4.58
C CYS A 368 -53.78 -6.76 -5.50
N GLN A 369 -53.70 -6.31 -6.77
CA GLN A 369 -54.74 -6.56 -7.78
C GLN A 369 -54.94 -8.05 -8.08
N SER A 370 -53.85 -8.79 -8.29
CA SER A 370 -53.93 -10.22 -8.67
C SER A 370 -54.47 -11.11 -7.56
N ARG A 371 -54.33 -10.71 -6.29
CA ARG A 371 -54.79 -11.48 -5.11
C ARG A 371 -56.12 -10.98 -4.53
N GLY A 372 -56.74 -9.96 -5.12
CA GLY A 372 -58.00 -9.38 -4.62
C GLY A 372 -57.85 -8.72 -3.25
N CYS A 373 -56.68 -8.16 -2.94
CA CYS A 373 -56.43 -7.45 -1.70
C CYS A 373 -57.17 -6.10 -1.67
N ASP A 374 -57.51 -5.63 -0.47
CA ASP A 374 -58.21 -4.35 -0.28
C ASP A 374 -57.27 -3.15 -0.56
N LEU A 375 -57.61 -2.36 -1.57
CA LEU A 375 -56.84 -1.18 -1.99
C LEU A 375 -56.79 -0.08 -0.90
N PRO A 376 -57.90 0.28 -0.24
CA PRO A 376 -57.88 1.16 0.94
C PRO A 376 -56.88 0.74 2.02
N GLU A 377 -56.86 -0.53 2.44
CA GLU A 377 -55.88 -1.02 3.41
C GLU A 377 -54.44 -0.97 2.88
N PHE A 378 -54.22 -1.22 1.58
CA PHE A 378 -52.90 -1.10 0.94
C PHE A 378 -52.33 0.32 0.96
N PHE A 379 -53.18 1.36 0.88
CA PHE A 379 -52.76 2.76 0.93
C PHE A 379 -52.77 3.36 2.35
N LYS A 380 -53.22 2.61 3.35
CA LYS A 380 -53.29 3.06 4.74
C LYS A 380 -51.91 3.21 5.40
N HIS A 381 -50.91 2.51 4.88
CA HIS A 381 -49.54 2.52 5.39
C HIS A 381 -48.54 2.92 4.29
N GLU A 382 -47.40 3.46 4.70
CA GLU A 382 -46.34 3.85 3.78
C GLU A 382 -45.68 2.62 3.14
N ASN A 383 -45.71 2.54 1.81
CA ASN A 383 -45.16 1.43 1.03
C ASN A 383 -43.66 1.60 0.74
N GLN A 384 -42.91 2.11 1.72
CA GLN A 384 -41.47 2.35 1.62
C GLN A 384 -40.73 1.65 2.76
N SER A 385 -39.45 1.34 2.54
CA SER A 385 -38.63 0.63 3.54
C SER A 385 -38.36 1.45 4.81
N PHE A 386 -38.61 2.75 4.76
CA PHE A 386 -38.41 3.69 5.88
C PHE A 386 -39.42 4.84 5.76
N PRO A 387 -39.92 5.39 6.88
CA PRO A 387 -40.95 6.42 6.85
C PRO A 387 -40.40 7.78 6.42
N PRO A 388 -40.86 8.37 5.29
CA PRO A 388 -40.38 9.66 4.78
C PRO A 388 -40.57 10.85 5.74
N PRO A 389 -41.63 10.94 6.56
CA PRO A 389 -41.78 12.02 7.53
C PRO A 389 -40.69 12.04 8.61
N LEU A 390 -40.13 10.88 8.94
CA LEU A 390 -39.18 10.73 10.06
C LEU A 390 -37.75 10.52 9.59
N SER A 391 -37.54 10.05 8.37
CA SER A 391 -36.22 9.69 7.88
C SER A 391 -36.04 9.99 6.39
N LYS A 392 -34.81 10.34 6.02
CA LYS A 392 -34.34 10.35 4.64
C LYS A 392 -33.36 9.17 4.50
N ARG A 393 -33.75 8.14 3.72
CA ARG A 393 -32.94 6.93 3.47
C ARG A 393 -32.66 6.10 4.73
N GLY A 394 -33.65 5.95 5.62
CA GLY A 394 -33.51 5.24 6.90
C GLY A 394 -32.63 5.97 7.94
N LYS A 395 -32.12 7.15 7.62
CA LYS A 395 -31.43 8.04 8.55
C LYS A 395 -32.40 9.15 8.98
N LEU A 396 -32.44 9.46 10.28
CA LEU A 396 -33.26 10.55 10.81
C LEU A 396 -32.97 11.87 10.08
N HIS A 397 -34.01 12.68 9.86
CA HIS A 397 -33.84 14.04 9.35
C HIS A 397 -32.93 14.84 10.28
N VAL A 398 -31.89 15.43 9.70
CA VAL A 398 -30.96 16.30 10.43
C VAL A 398 -31.48 17.73 10.31
N ALA A 399 -31.90 18.31 11.43
CA ALA A 399 -32.24 19.73 11.50
C ALA A 399 -30.99 20.56 11.82
N THR A 400 -30.88 21.77 11.26
CA THR A 400 -29.79 22.68 11.61
C THR A 400 -30.17 23.39 12.91
N LYS A 401 -29.41 23.13 13.99
CA LYS A 401 -29.70 23.74 15.30
C LYS A 401 -29.68 25.27 15.27
N SER A 402 -28.94 25.89 14.34
CA SER A 402 -28.91 27.34 14.15
C SER A 402 -30.26 27.92 13.73
N ASP A 403 -31.10 27.16 13.03
CA ASP A 403 -32.39 27.67 12.53
C ASP A 403 -33.34 28.00 13.69
N LEU A 404 -33.15 27.34 14.85
CA LEU A 404 -33.86 27.68 16.09
C LEU A 404 -33.38 28.99 16.70
N VAL A 405 -32.13 29.39 16.46
CA VAL A 405 -31.58 30.65 16.99
C VAL A 405 -32.33 31.82 16.41
N ASP A 406 -32.58 31.83 15.10
CA ASP A 406 -33.33 32.89 14.43
C ASP A 406 -34.76 32.99 15.01
N VAL A 407 -35.42 31.84 15.21
CA VAL A 407 -36.75 31.79 15.84
C VAL A 407 -36.73 32.32 17.27
N LEU A 408 -35.70 32.00 18.05
CA LEU A 408 -35.58 32.50 19.41
C LEU A 408 -35.27 33.99 19.44
N GLN A 409 -34.40 34.49 18.55
CA GLN A 409 -34.05 35.90 18.44
C GLN A 409 -35.25 36.77 18.09
N THR A 410 -36.20 36.30 17.28
CA THR A 410 -37.44 37.06 17.03
C THR A 410 -38.32 37.26 18.26
N LYS A 411 -38.05 36.52 19.36
CA LYS A 411 -38.83 36.58 20.61
C LYS A 411 -38.14 37.39 21.71
N VAL A 412 -36.98 37.99 21.44
CA VAL A 412 -36.22 38.76 22.43
C VAL A 412 -35.66 40.02 21.80
N GLU A 413 -35.66 41.13 22.53
CA GLU A 413 -34.90 42.31 22.14
C GLU A 413 -33.41 42.03 22.39
N LEU A 414 -32.61 42.10 21.33
CA LEU A 414 -31.17 41.93 21.43
C LEU A 414 -30.55 43.21 22.02
N PRO A 415 -29.69 43.12 23.04
CA PRO A 415 -29.04 44.30 23.59
C PRO A 415 -28.07 44.93 22.58
N ASP A 416 -28.13 46.25 22.43
CA ASP A 416 -27.30 47.03 21.49
C ASP A 416 -25.82 47.14 21.89
N THR A 417 -25.52 46.90 23.17
CA THR A 417 -24.16 47.04 23.71
C THR A 417 -23.67 45.73 24.31
N LYS A 418 -22.48 45.31 23.88
CA LYS A 418 -21.77 44.17 24.49
C LYS A 418 -21.44 44.50 25.94
N PRO A 419 -21.76 43.63 26.92
CA PRO A 419 -21.41 43.86 28.31
C PRO A 419 -19.89 43.88 28.49
N GLU A 420 -19.41 44.69 29.43
CA GLU A 420 -18.02 44.64 29.88
C GLU A 420 -17.82 43.35 30.67
N THR A 421 -16.89 42.50 30.23
CA THR A 421 -16.72 41.15 30.79
C THR A 421 -15.27 40.90 31.16
N ASP A 422 -15.03 40.43 32.38
CA ASP A 422 -13.70 40.06 32.87
C ASP A 422 -13.23 38.69 32.37
N VAL A 423 -14.18 37.81 32.00
CA VAL A 423 -13.91 36.41 31.66
C VAL A 423 -14.42 36.12 30.24
N LEU A 424 -13.56 35.53 29.42
CA LEU A 424 -13.90 34.99 28.11
C LEU A 424 -13.87 33.46 28.17
N ILE A 425 -14.93 32.82 27.69
CA ILE A 425 -14.98 31.37 27.45
C ILE A 425 -15.10 31.15 25.95
N VAL A 426 -14.11 30.46 25.38
CA VAL A 426 -14.02 30.16 23.95
C VAL A 426 -14.24 28.68 23.73
N ASP A 427 -15.17 28.35 22.84
CA ASP A 427 -15.27 27.01 22.28
C ASP A 427 -14.05 26.76 21.37
N GLY A 428 -13.17 25.87 21.81
CA GLY A 428 -11.92 25.54 21.12
C GLY A 428 -12.15 24.89 19.76
N ALA A 429 -13.21 24.08 19.61
CA ALA A 429 -13.52 23.47 18.31
C ALA A 429 -13.98 24.52 17.30
N PHE A 430 -14.78 25.50 17.75
CA PHE A 430 -15.17 26.65 16.93
C PHE A 430 -13.97 27.54 16.57
N LEU A 431 -13.06 27.79 17.52
CA LEU A 431 -11.85 28.57 17.26
C LEU A 431 -11.00 27.94 16.15
N VAL A 432 -10.77 26.62 16.21
CA VAL A 432 -10.00 25.90 15.17
C VAL A 432 -10.73 25.92 13.82
N ASN A 433 -12.05 25.80 13.80
CA ASN A 433 -12.84 25.84 12.56
C ASN A 433 -12.78 27.22 11.88
N THR A 434 -12.91 28.29 12.66
CA THR A 434 -12.89 29.68 12.16
C THR A 434 -11.51 30.16 11.72
N VAL A 435 -10.44 29.51 12.17
CA VAL A 435 -9.06 29.85 11.81
C VAL A 435 -8.57 28.83 10.79
N THR A 436 -9.22 28.74 9.62
CA THR A 436 -8.83 27.71 8.65
C THR A 436 -7.41 27.97 8.12
N PRO A 437 -6.51 26.97 8.08
CA PRO A 437 -5.16 27.16 7.55
C PRO A 437 -5.23 27.52 6.06
N ARG A 438 -4.78 28.73 5.72
CA ARG A 438 -4.89 29.28 4.36
C ARG A 438 -3.79 28.82 3.40
N THR A 439 -2.69 28.33 3.95
CA THR A 439 -1.54 27.79 3.20
C THR A 439 -1.18 26.42 3.76
N PRO A 440 -0.48 25.56 2.98
CA PRO A 440 0.05 24.31 3.51
C PRO A 440 1.00 24.63 4.66
N LYS A 441 0.59 24.29 5.88
CA LYS A 441 1.36 24.49 7.11
C LYS A 441 1.41 23.20 7.90
N THR A 442 2.48 22.98 8.66
CA THR A 442 2.49 21.95 9.71
C THR A 442 1.54 22.34 10.85
N PHE A 443 1.11 21.39 11.69
CA PHE A 443 0.28 21.74 12.86
C PHE A 443 1.01 22.68 13.82
N GLU A 444 2.34 22.60 13.95
CA GLU A 444 3.13 23.54 14.76
C GLU A 444 3.10 24.96 14.20
N GLU A 445 3.30 25.12 12.89
CA GLU A 445 3.20 26.41 12.21
C GLU A 445 1.79 26.98 12.32
N TYR A 446 0.77 26.17 12.09
CA TYR A 446 -0.63 26.55 12.24
C TYR A 446 -0.95 27.03 13.66
N ALA A 447 -0.50 26.26 14.67
CA ALA A 447 -0.69 26.63 16.07
C ALA A 447 0.02 27.95 16.40
N ARG A 448 1.28 28.13 16.00
CA ARG A 448 2.07 29.33 16.34
C ARG A 448 1.67 30.57 15.56
N GLN A 449 1.33 30.43 14.28
CA GLN A 449 1.12 31.58 13.40
C GLN A 449 -0.33 32.03 13.34
N ASP A 450 -1.29 31.12 13.51
CA ASP A 450 -2.70 31.43 13.29
C ASP A 450 -3.55 31.35 14.57
N ILE A 451 -3.35 30.31 15.40
CA ILE A 451 -4.11 30.13 16.64
C ILE A 451 -3.56 31.01 17.78
N LEU A 452 -2.25 30.94 18.03
CA LEU A 452 -1.62 31.60 19.18
C LEU A 452 -1.83 33.12 19.19
N PRO A 453 -1.74 33.86 18.06
CA PRO A 453 -1.99 35.30 18.06
C PRO A 453 -3.43 35.65 18.47
N LYS A 454 -4.42 34.84 18.10
CA LYS A 454 -5.81 35.05 18.55
C LYS A 454 -5.96 34.81 20.04
N VAL A 455 -5.34 33.74 20.56
CA VAL A 455 -5.35 33.45 22.00
C VAL A 455 -4.66 34.55 22.79
N GLN A 456 -3.52 35.07 22.31
CA GLN A 456 -2.83 36.20 22.93
C GLN A 456 -3.68 37.47 22.91
N TYR A 457 -4.37 37.75 21.80
CA TYR A 457 -5.32 38.86 21.73
C TYR A 457 -6.41 38.72 22.81
N TYR A 458 -7.00 37.53 22.98
CA TYR A 458 -7.98 37.32 24.05
C TYR A 458 -7.39 37.51 25.44
N SER A 459 -6.21 36.94 25.71
CA SER A 459 -5.54 37.08 27.00
C SER A 459 -5.17 38.52 27.35
N ASN A 460 -4.94 39.38 26.36
CA ASN A 460 -4.64 40.81 26.58
C ASN A 460 -5.90 41.66 26.85
N ASN A 461 -7.07 41.25 26.35
CA ASN A 461 -8.32 42.01 26.47
C ASN A 461 -9.21 41.51 27.61
N TYR A 462 -8.97 40.33 28.16
CA TYR A 462 -9.77 39.71 29.20
C TYR A 462 -8.90 39.27 30.38
N LYS A 463 -9.35 39.51 31.62
CA LYS A 463 -8.62 39.12 32.84
C LYS A 463 -8.42 37.60 32.93
N ARG A 464 -9.38 36.81 32.42
CA ARG A 464 -9.27 35.35 32.29
C ARG A 464 -9.84 34.87 30.96
N THR A 465 -9.10 33.99 30.29
CA THR A 465 -9.56 33.31 29.07
C THR A 465 -9.54 31.80 29.28
N TYR A 466 -10.68 31.14 29.08
CA TYR A 466 -10.82 29.69 29.09
C TYR A 466 -11.07 29.19 27.67
N ILE A 467 -10.25 28.25 27.19
CA ILE A 467 -10.48 27.56 25.92
C ILE A 467 -10.95 26.15 26.26
N ILE A 468 -12.19 25.83 25.90
CA ILE A 468 -12.84 24.57 26.26
C ILE A 468 -13.02 23.75 25.00
N PHE A 469 -12.51 22.52 25.01
CA PHE A 469 -12.73 21.57 23.94
C PHE A 469 -13.81 20.57 24.34
N ASP A 470 -14.55 20.12 23.33
CA ASP A 470 -15.54 19.08 23.49
C ASP A 470 -14.92 17.74 23.88
N VAL A 471 -15.53 17.07 24.86
CA VAL A 471 -15.26 15.67 25.18
C VAL A 471 -16.32 14.80 24.50
N TYR A 472 -15.86 13.82 23.72
CA TYR A 472 -16.74 12.92 22.97
C TYR A 472 -16.68 11.53 23.59
N HIS A 473 -17.71 11.16 24.35
CA HIS A 473 -17.87 9.81 24.85
C HIS A 473 -18.44 8.91 23.75
N GLU A 474 -17.96 7.67 23.63
CA GLU A 474 -18.38 6.72 22.59
C GLU A 474 -19.90 6.48 22.56
N SER A 475 -20.54 6.48 23.73
CA SER A 475 -21.99 6.31 23.88
C SER A 475 -22.81 7.58 23.60
N SER A 476 -22.18 8.70 23.24
CA SER A 476 -22.88 9.97 23.04
C SER A 476 -23.36 10.16 21.60
N LEU A 477 -24.57 10.71 21.45
CA LEU A 477 -25.10 11.17 20.15
C LEU A 477 -24.14 12.14 19.44
N LYS A 478 -23.33 12.88 20.19
CA LYS A 478 -22.35 13.83 19.68
C LYS A 478 -21.17 13.13 19.00
N PHE A 479 -20.74 11.97 19.50
CA PHE A 479 -19.72 11.14 18.88
C PHE A 479 -20.19 10.57 17.54
N GLU A 480 -21.40 10.01 17.50
CA GLU A 480 -22.00 9.48 16.27
C GLU A 480 -22.24 10.60 15.23
N ALA A 481 -22.75 11.75 15.66
CA ALA A 481 -22.93 12.91 14.80
C ALA A 481 -21.60 13.48 14.27
N ARG A 482 -20.52 13.43 15.06
CA ARG A 482 -19.17 13.83 14.60
C ARG A 482 -18.60 12.84 13.59
N SER A 483 -18.75 11.53 13.82
CA SER A 483 -18.31 10.50 12.87
C SER A 483 -18.98 10.67 11.49
N LYS A 484 -20.22 11.16 11.48
CA LYS A 484 -20.98 11.49 10.26
C LYS A 484 -20.64 12.84 9.61
N ARG A 485 -19.83 13.71 10.25
CA ARG A 485 -19.45 15.05 9.74
C ARG A 485 -18.03 15.02 9.16
N GLY A 486 -17.85 15.53 7.93
CA GLY A 486 -16.58 15.50 7.21
C GLY A 486 -16.32 14.16 6.50
N LYS A 487 -15.09 13.90 6.05
CA LYS A 487 -14.70 12.62 5.41
C LYS A 487 -14.54 11.45 6.40
N ALA A 488 -14.84 11.64 7.69
CA ALA A 488 -14.64 10.67 8.78
C ALA A 488 -13.20 10.17 8.99
N ILE A 489 -12.20 10.74 8.30
CA ILE A 489 -10.80 10.33 8.42
C ILE A 489 -10.23 10.83 9.75
N ARG A 490 -9.82 9.91 10.62
CA ARG A 490 -9.07 10.22 11.85
C ARG A 490 -7.62 10.45 11.48
N ARG A 491 -7.03 11.58 11.90
CA ARG A 491 -5.62 11.90 11.65
C ARG A 491 -4.91 12.12 12.98
N ARG A 492 -3.72 11.54 13.14
CA ARG A 492 -2.87 11.81 14.29
C ARG A 492 -2.24 13.19 14.15
N VAL A 493 -2.48 14.04 15.15
CA VAL A 493 -1.92 15.41 15.19
C VAL A 493 -0.53 15.35 15.77
N THR A 494 0.48 15.59 14.94
CA THR A 494 1.88 15.78 15.37
C THR A 494 2.40 17.14 14.92
N ALA A 495 3.33 17.73 15.65
CA ALA A 495 3.89 19.06 15.35
C ALA A 495 4.31 19.23 13.88
N LYS A 496 4.97 18.21 13.31
CA LYS A 496 5.51 18.20 11.94
C LYS A 496 4.50 17.77 10.86
N SER A 497 3.36 17.16 11.23
CA SER A 497 2.38 16.70 10.23
C SER A 497 1.70 17.88 9.53
N LYS A 498 1.45 17.73 8.22
CA LYS A 498 0.77 18.75 7.41
C LYS A 498 -0.71 18.85 7.80
N THR A 499 -1.19 20.08 7.96
CA THR A 499 -2.61 20.35 8.19
C THR A 499 -3.44 19.93 6.96
N PRO A 500 -4.68 19.43 7.15
CA PRO A 500 -5.56 19.11 6.03
C PRO A 500 -5.86 20.36 5.21
N THR A 501 -5.76 20.27 3.89
CA THR A 501 -6.39 21.22 2.98
C THR A 501 -7.88 20.90 2.94
N ASN A 502 -8.72 21.83 3.42
CA ASN A 502 -10.18 21.70 3.37
C ASN A 502 -10.70 21.61 1.93
#